data_AF-A0A151MMB2-F1
#
_entry.id   AF-A0A151MMB2-F1
#
_cell.length_a   1.000
_cell.length_b   1.000
_cell.length_c   1.000
_cell.angle_alpha   90.00
_cell.angle_beta   90.00
_cell.angle_gamma   90.00
#
_symmetry.space_group_name_H-M   'P 1'
#
loop_
_entity.id
_entity.type
_entity.pdbx_description
1 polymer ?
#
loop_
_entity_poly.entity_id
_entity_poly.type
_entity_poly.pdbx_seq_one_letter_code
_entity_poly.pdbx_strand_id
1 'polypeptide(L)' 'MDKEIATISRSQSNALRFTFFNTPQGKTHHFLSASYPGWFLCTSQKSNNLLSLTNQLGQVNNTDFYFNRKN' A
#
# COMPACT_ATOMS: atom_id res chain seq x y z
N MET A 1 10.48 14.54 -8.14
CA MET A 1 9.50 15.43 -8.80
C MET A 1 8.16 15.13 -8.17
N ASP A 2 7.64 16.11 -7.45
CA ASP A 2 6.43 15.95 -6.67
C ASP A 2 5.21 15.97 -7.59
N LYS A 3 4.19 15.19 -7.23
CA LYS A 3 2.95 15.08 -8.01
C LYS A 3 1.76 15.16 -7.08
N GLU A 4 0.75 15.91 -7.48
CA GLU A 4 -0.53 15.97 -6.77
C GLU A 4 -1.39 14.74 -7.05
N ILE A 5 -2.10 14.26 -6.02
CA ILE A 5 -2.97 13.08 -6.12
C ILE A 5 -4.06 13.26 -7.19
N ALA A 6 -4.68 14.45 -7.27
CA ALA A 6 -5.73 14.76 -8.23
C ALA A 6 -5.25 14.71 -9.69
N THR A 7 -3.96 14.94 -9.92
CA THR A 7 -3.34 14.84 -11.26
C THR A 7 -3.06 13.39 -11.62
N ILE A 8 -2.64 12.58 -10.64
CA ILE A 8 -2.38 11.14 -10.84
C ILE A 8 -3.68 10.38 -11.16
N SER A 9 -4.79 10.67 -10.46
CA SER A 9 -6.06 9.96 -10.66
C SER A 9 -6.65 10.10 -12.07
N ARG A 10 -6.28 11.16 -12.79
CA ARG A 10 -6.74 11.44 -14.16
C ARG A 10 -5.85 10.83 -15.24
N SER A 11 -4.71 10.22 -14.88
CA SER A 11 -3.71 9.72 -15.83
C SER A 11 -3.57 8.19 -15.76
N GLN A 12 -4.10 7.46 -16.75
CA GLN A 12 -4.05 5.98 -16.74
C GLN A 12 -2.62 5.40 -16.80
N SER A 13 -1.74 5.94 -17.65
CA SER A 13 -0.41 5.33 -17.88
C SER A 13 0.60 5.58 -16.75
N ASN A 14 0.46 6.69 -16.00
CA ASN A 14 1.39 7.03 -14.91
C ASN A 14 0.85 6.70 -13.52
N ALA A 15 -0.44 6.34 -13.40
CA ALA A 15 -1.05 6.05 -12.10
C ALA A 15 -0.58 4.73 -11.49
N LEU A 16 -0.30 3.71 -12.32
CA LEU A 16 -0.02 2.34 -11.84
C LEU A 16 1.06 2.27 -10.75
N ARG A 17 2.15 3.04 -10.88
CA ARG A 17 3.24 3.08 -9.88
C ARG A 17 2.87 3.72 -8.54
N PHE A 18 1.72 4.39 -8.49
CA PHE A 18 1.12 4.99 -7.29
C PHE A 18 -0.17 4.28 -6.87
N THR A 19 -0.57 3.22 -7.58
CA THR A 19 -1.82 2.49 -7.33
C THR A 19 -1.56 1.26 -6.48
N PHE A 20 -2.41 1.08 -5.47
CA PHE A 20 -2.50 -0.12 -4.67
C PHE A 20 -3.94 -0.65 -4.69
N PHE A 21 -4.10 -1.95 -4.91
CA PHE A 21 -5.38 -2.62 -4.75
C PHE A 21 -5.65 -2.84 -3.26
N ASN A 22 -6.75 -2.28 -2.76
CA ASN A 22 -7.20 -2.45 -1.38
C ASN A 22 -8.03 -3.74 -1.27
N THR A 23 -7.57 -4.69 -0.45
CA THR A 23 -8.28 -5.94 -0.16
C THR A 23 -8.65 -5.99 1.32
N PRO A 24 -9.94 -5.91 1.68
CA PRO A 24 -10.38 -6.05 3.08
C PRO A 24 -10.15 -7.48 3.60
N GLN A 25 -9.62 -7.59 4.82
CA GLN A 25 -9.34 -8.82 5.55
C GLN A 25 -9.95 -8.75 6.96
N GLY A 26 -11.27 -8.85 7.04
CA GLY A 26 -12.00 -8.67 8.30
C GLY A 26 -11.96 -7.22 8.78
N LYS A 27 -11.20 -6.92 9.85
CA LYS A 27 -11.05 -5.56 10.39
C LYS A 27 -9.83 -4.82 9.83
N THR A 28 -8.95 -5.52 9.12
CA THR A 28 -7.74 -4.97 8.52
C THR A 28 -7.84 -5.01 7.00
N HIS A 29 -6.88 -4.39 6.33
CA HIS A 29 -6.80 -4.28 4.89
C HIS A 29 -5.39 -4.57 4.42
N HIS A 30 -5.27 -5.19 3.25
CA HIS A 30 -4.01 -5.35 2.51
C HIS A 30 -3.99 -4.37 1.33
N PHE A 31 -2.79 -3.89 1.01
CA PHE A 31 -2.57 -2.99 -0.12
C PHE A 31 -1.55 -3.62 -1.07
N LEU A 32 -2.02 -4.20 -2.18
CA LEU A 32 -1.20 -4.84 -3.20
C LEU A 32 -0.76 -3.84 -4.25
N SER A 33 0.53 -3.75 -4.55
CA SER A 33 1.07 -2.86 -5.58
C SER A 33 0.56 -3.25 -6.97
N ALA A 34 -0.01 -2.28 -7.70
CA ALA A 34 -0.44 -2.51 -9.08
C ALA A 34 0.74 -2.59 -10.06
N SER A 35 1.85 -1.88 -9.78
CA SER A 35 3.06 -1.93 -10.62
C SER A 35 3.98 -3.10 -10.31
N TYR A 36 3.85 -3.72 -9.13
CA TYR A 36 4.65 -4.87 -8.71
C TYR A 36 3.73 -5.98 -8.18
N PRO A 37 3.13 -6.79 -9.07
CA PRO A 37 2.26 -7.90 -8.66
C PRO A 37 2.96 -8.81 -7.65
N GLY A 38 2.23 -9.19 -6.60
CA GLY A 38 2.73 -9.98 -5.47
C GLY A 38 3.43 -9.17 -4.37
N TRP A 39 3.62 -7.86 -4.53
CA TRP A 39 4.23 -6.99 -3.51
C TRP A 39 3.18 -6.18 -2.74
N PHE A 40 3.24 -6.26 -1.42
CA PHE A 40 2.30 -5.62 -0.51
C PHE A 40 2.97 -4.45 0.23
N LEU A 41 2.21 -3.40 0.51
CA LEU A 41 2.63 -2.38 1.47
C LEU A 41 2.87 -3.05 2.84
N CYS A 42 3.97 -2.70 3.49
CA CYS A 42 4.28 -3.27 4.80
C CYS A 42 4.99 -2.29 5.74
N THR A 43 4.92 -2.59 7.03
CA THR A 43 5.73 -1.96 8.07
C THR A 43 6.66 -2.97 8.70
N SER A 44 7.79 -2.50 9.24
CA SER A 44 8.60 -3.33 10.13
C SER A 44 7.92 -3.45 11.51
N GLN A 45 8.27 -4.48 12.28
CA GLN A 45 7.87 -4.59 13.69
C GLN A 45 8.46 -3.50 14.60
N LYS A 46 9.52 -2.81 14.18
CA LYS A 46 10.14 -1.73 14.96
C LYS A 46 9.46 -0.41 14.66
N SER A 47 9.23 0.37 15.71
CA SER A 47 8.69 1.74 15.61
C SER A 47 9.65 2.65 14.83
N ASN A 48 9.10 3.69 14.20
CA ASN A 48 9.81 4.76 13.48
C ASN A 48 10.59 4.33 12.23
N ASN A 49 10.35 3.13 11.71
CA ASN A 49 10.83 2.72 10.40
C ASN A 49 9.87 3.16 9.29
N LEU A 50 10.43 3.35 8.10
CA LEU A 50 9.67 3.71 6.91
C LEU A 50 8.74 2.58 6.45
N LEU A 51 7.68 2.96 5.75
CA LEU A 51 6.87 2.02 4.98
C LEU A 51 7.72 1.42 3.84
N SER A 52 7.48 0.17 3.52
CA SER A 52 8.17 -0.54 2.45
C SER A 52 7.21 -1.43 1.67
N LEU A 53 7.75 -2.17 0.69
CA LEU A 53 7.06 -3.24 -0.01
C LEU A 53 7.69 -4.59 0.37
N THR A 54 6.85 -5.63 0.47
CA THR A 54 7.31 -7.01 0.65
C THR A 54 6.47 -7.99 -0.16
N ASN A 55 7.09 -9.06 -0.64
CA ASN A 55 6.42 -10.23 -1.20
C ASN A 55 6.42 -11.44 -0.24
N GLN A 56 6.81 -11.23 1.02
CA GLN A 56 6.94 -12.26 2.05
C GLN A 56 5.84 -12.09 3.11
N LEU A 57 4.65 -12.59 2.81
CA LEU A 57 3.49 -12.53 3.73
C LEU A 57 3.71 -13.42 4.95
N GLY A 58 3.20 -12.98 6.11
CA GLY A 58 3.22 -13.75 7.37
C GLY A 58 4.59 -13.90 8.04
N GLN A 59 5.61 -13.16 7.58
CA GLN A 59 6.94 -13.17 8.16
C GLN A 59 7.14 -11.98 9.14
N VAL A 60 8.30 -11.32 9.07
CA VAL A 60 8.72 -10.28 10.01
C VAL A 60 7.97 -8.95 9.80
N ASN A 61 7.44 -8.71 8.60
CA ASN A 61 6.79 -7.45 8.26
C ASN A 61 5.27 -7.54 8.42
N ASN A 62 4.66 -6.48 8.96
CA ASN A 62 3.21 -6.37 9.07
C ASN A 62 2.64 -5.88 7.74
N THR A 63 1.63 -6.57 7.22
CA THR A 63 0.93 -6.23 5.95
C THR A 63 -0.54 -5.89 6.15
N ASP A 64 -1.03 -6.01 7.38
CA ASP A 64 -2.39 -5.70 7.81
C ASP A 64 -2.47 -4.28 8.38
N PHE A 65 -3.34 -3.47 7.78
CA PHE A 65 -3.57 -2.10 8.22
C PHE A 65 -5.02 -1.87 8.60
N TYR A 66 -5.25 -1.18 9.71
CA TYR A 66 -6.56 -0.59 9.98
C TYR A 66 -6.78 0.58 9.02
N PHE A 67 -7.88 0.56 8.28
CA PHE A 67 -8.19 1.58 7.29
C PHE A 67 -9.58 2.18 7.54
N ASN A 68 -9.59 3.34 8.20
CA ASN A 68 -10.81 4.02 8.60
C ASN A 68 -10.91 5.38 7.91
N ARG A 69 -12.10 5.69 7.38
CA ARG A 69 -12.39 7.05 6.91
C ARG A 69 -12.53 7.96 8.13
N LYS A 70 -11.80 9.07 8.17
CA LYS A 70 -12.11 10.13 9.14
C LYS A 70 -13.44 10.77 8.75
N ASN A 71 -14.34 10.86 9.72
CA ASN A 71 -15.58 11.64 9.59
C ASN A 71 -15.27 13.13 9.69
#